data_AF-A0A9E7L3Z0-F1
#
_entry.id   AF-A0A9E7L3Z0-F1
#
_cell.length_a   1.000
_cell.length_b   1.000
_cell.length_c   1.000
_cell.angle_alpha   90.00
_cell.angle_beta   90.00
_cell.angle_gamma   90.00
#
_symmetry.space_group_name_H-M   'P 1'
#
loop_
_entity.id
_entity.type
_entity.pdbx_description
1 polymer ?
#
loop_
_entity_poly.entity_id
_entity_poly.type
_entity_poly.pdbx_seq_one_letter_code
_entity_poly.pdbx_strand_id
1 'polypeptide(L)'
;MPEMEQCKKMMNQEGFLFQRIAKLQEQLRKQERENRELETSLLMYEGLAGRSLHDVGIEDATSLAWMVEMKTQLVYDRMEHIRKEHLASREVEPKMHVPQTVAMEKTPMQVAMEELQRQSWFMEVGSTSDQKVKFGSGDEALPPYSAHCSPWLDPYFPLN
;
A
#
# COMPACT_ATOMS: atom_id res chain seq x y z
N MET A 1 2.80 -58.59 -16.41
CA MET A 1 3.71 -57.64 -17.10
C MET A 1 5.09 -58.24 -17.16
N PRO A 2 5.71 -58.32 -18.35
CA PRO A 2 7.11 -58.69 -18.53
C PRO A 2 8.07 -57.79 -17.73
N GLU A 3 9.22 -58.31 -17.34
CA GLU A 3 10.21 -57.63 -16.49
C GLU A 3 10.70 -56.29 -17.08
N MET A 4 10.86 -56.22 -18.40
CA MET A 4 11.27 -54.99 -19.09
C MET A 4 10.27 -53.84 -18.91
N GLU A 5 8.97 -54.14 -18.88
CA GLU A 5 7.93 -53.14 -18.63
C GLU A 5 7.95 -52.65 -17.17
N GLN A 6 8.26 -53.55 -16.22
CA GLN A 6 8.40 -53.21 -14.81
C GLN A 6 9.61 -52.29 -14.57
N CYS A 7 10.78 -52.64 -15.11
CA CYS A 7 12.00 -51.81 -15.01
C CYS A 7 11.78 -50.42 -15.60
N LYS A 8 11.15 -50.34 -16.78
CA LYS A 8 10.82 -49.05 -17.42
C LYS A 8 9.85 -48.22 -16.59
N LYS A 9 8.83 -48.85 -15.99
CA LYS A 9 7.88 -48.16 -15.09
C LYS A 9 8.56 -47.65 -13.82
N MET A 10 9.46 -48.44 -13.24
CA MET A 10 10.21 -48.06 -12.04
C MET A 10 11.15 -46.89 -12.31
N MET A 11 11.91 -46.93 -13.41
CA MET A 11 12.77 -45.83 -13.84
C MET A 11 11.97 -44.53 -14.09
N ASN A 12 10.76 -44.62 -14.65
CA ASN A 12 9.86 -43.47 -14.81
C ASN A 12 9.36 -42.92 -13.47
N GLN A 13 9.08 -43.78 -12.48
CA GLN A 13 8.68 -43.36 -11.13
C GLN A 13 9.83 -42.70 -10.39
N GLU A 14 11.04 -43.25 -10.48
CA GLU A 14 12.25 -42.63 -9.92
C GLU A 14 12.46 -41.22 -10.47
N GLY A 15 12.34 -41.03 -11.79
CA GLY A 15 12.43 -39.72 -12.42
C GLY A 15 11.36 -38.73 -11.90
N PHE A 16 10.12 -39.19 -11.74
CA PHE A 16 9.05 -38.38 -11.15
C PHE A 16 9.36 -37.98 -9.70
N LEU A 17 9.88 -38.91 -8.89
CA LEU A 17 10.25 -38.65 -7.50
C LEU A 17 11.39 -37.64 -7.41
N PHE A 18 12.45 -37.77 -8.22
CA PHE A 18 13.53 -36.78 -8.26
C PHE A 18 13.03 -35.38 -8.65
N GLN A 19 12.14 -35.30 -9.66
CA GLN A 19 11.53 -34.03 -10.05
C GLN A 19 10.70 -33.42 -8.90
N ARG A 20 9.97 -34.26 -8.15
CA ARG A 20 9.18 -33.79 -7.00
C ARG A 20 10.07 -33.30 -5.86
N ILE A 21 11.16 -34.01 -5.57
CA ILE A 21 12.15 -33.60 -4.56
C ILE A 21 12.73 -32.23 -4.94
N ALA A 22 13.15 -32.04 -6.19
CA ALA A 22 13.69 -30.77 -6.65
C ALA A 22 12.69 -29.61 -6.50
N LYS A 23 11.41 -29.84 -6.84
CA LYS A 23 10.35 -28.84 -6.65
C LYS A 23 10.13 -28.49 -5.18
N LEU A 24 10.13 -29.48 -4.30
CA LEU A 24 9.96 -29.26 -2.86
C LEU A 24 11.16 -28.50 -2.27
N GLN A 25 12.38 -28.80 -2.72
CA GLN A 25 13.57 -28.06 -2.30
C GLN A 25 13.53 -26.59 -2.73
N GLU A 26 13.03 -26.30 -3.92
CA GLU A 26 12.86 -24.92 -4.38
C GLU A 26 11.79 -24.19 -3.56
N GLN A 27 10.67 -24.85 -3.24
CA GLN A 27 9.64 -24.30 -2.38
C GLN A 27 10.17 -23.99 -0.98
N LEU A 28 10.95 -24.91 -0.39
CA LEU A 28 11.59 -24.70 0.89
C LEU A 28 12.52 -23.47 0.86
N ARG A 29 13.40 -23.38 -0.15
CA ARG A 29 14.29 -22.21 -0.32
C ARG A 29 13.54 -20.90 -0.49
N LYS A 30 12.38 -20.93 -1.15
CA LYS A 30 11.53 -19.74 -1.29
C LYS A 30 10.96 -19.34 0.07
N GLN A 31 10.41 -20.29 0.82
CA GLN A 31 9.84 -20.03 2.15
C GLN A 31 10.91 -19.56 3.15
N GLU A 32 12.12 -20.13 3.11
CA GLU A 32 13.23 -19.68 3.95
C GLU A 32 13.60 -18.22 3.67
N ARG A 33 13.59 -17.80 2.40
CA ARG A 33 13.83 -16.40 2.03
C ARG A 33 12.70 -15.49 2.51
N GLU A 34 11.46 -15.86 2.25
CA GLU A 34 10.27 -15.09 2.70
C GLU A 34 10.25 -14.95 4.23
N ASN A 35 10.56 -16.03 4.97
CA ASN A 35 10.64 -15.98 6.42
C ASN A 35 11.73 -15.03 6.92
N ARG A 36 12.94 -15.07 6.33
CA ARG A 36 14.02 -14.14 6.68
C ARG A 36 13.65 -12.68 6.42
N GLU A 37 12.95 -12.40 5.31
CA GLU A 37 12.45 -11.07 5.00
C GLU A 37 11.41 -10.60 6.05
N LEU A 38 10.50 -11.49 6.45
CA LEU A 38 9.50 -11.21 7.49
C LEU A 38 10.14 -10.99 8.86
N GLU A 39 11.09 -11.82 9.27
CA GLU A 39 11.85 -11.68 10.51
C GLU A 39 12.58 -10.33 10.57
N THR A 40 13.24 -9.95 9.47
CA THR A 40 13.92 -8.64 9.35
C THR A 40 12.93 -7.48 9.43
N SER A 41 11.75 -7.59 8.80
CA SER A 41 10.69 -6.59 8.89
C SER A 41 10.12 -6.47 10.30
N LEU A 42 9.89 -7.59 10.97
CA LEU A 42 9.41 -7.61 12.35
C LEU A 42 10.42 -6.92 13.28
N LEU A 43 11.71 -7.23 13.13
CA LEU A 43 12.77 -6.57 13.88
C LEU A 43 12.82 -5.06 13.65
N MET A 44 12.59 -4.61 12.40
CA MET A 44 12.47 -3.19 12.08
C MET A 44 11.30 -2.55 12.84
N TYR A 45 10.12 -3.17 12.84
CA TYR A 45 8.96 -2.65 13.55
C TYR A 45 9.15 -2.62 15.06
N GLU A 46 9.76 -3.65 15.63
CA GLU A 46 10.10 -3.66 17.06
C GLU A 46 11.05 -2.52 17.43
N GLY A 47 12.08 -2.27 16.60
CA GLY A 47 13.00 -1.15 16.78
C GLY A 47 12.28 0.21 16.68
N LEU A 48 11.37 0.36 15.72
CA LEU A 48 10.52 1.57 15.59
C LEU A 48 9.56 1.74 16.78
N ALA A 49 9.12 0.65 17.40
CA ALA A 49 8.35 0.65 18.64
C ALA A 49 9.19 0.95 19.89
N GLY A 50 10.52 1.14 19.74
CA GLY A 50 11.43 1.51 20.81
C GLY A 50 12.15 0.34 21.48
N ARG A 51 12.07 -0.88 20.94
CA ARG A 51 12.88 -2.01 21.40
C ARG A 51 14.36 -1.69 21.20
N SER A 52 15.18 -1.95 22.23
CA SER A 52 16.64 -1.87 22.08
C SER A 52 17.15 -2.98 21.18
N LEU A 53 18.08 -2.69 20.27
CA LEU A 53 18.65 -3.65 19.30
C LEU A 53 20.04 -4.18 19.72
N HIS A 54 20.43 -4.01 20.99
CA HIS A 54 21.76 -4.39 21.50
C HIS A 54 22.05 -5.90 21.46
N ASP A 55 21.00 -6.71 21.48
CA ASP A 55 21.03 -8.17 21.47
C ASP A 55 20.92 -8.78 20.07
N VAL A 56 20.81 -7.95 19.03
CA VAL A 56 20.65 -8.38 17.65
C VAL A 56 21.99 -8.88 17.10
N GLY A 57 21.98 -10.07 16.48
CA GLY A 57 23.15 -10.64 15.83
C GLY A 57 23.62 -9.81 14.63
N ILE A 58 24.91 -9.92 14.29
CA ILE A 58 25.49 -9.11 13.20
C ILE A 58 24.87 -9.40 11.82
N GLU A 59 24.45 -10.65 11.57
CA GLU A 59 23.76 -11.03 10.32
C GLU A 59 22.41 -10.32 10.23
N ASP A 60 21.60 -10.38 11.29
CA ASP A 60 20.28 -9.74 11.35
C ASP A 60 20.40 -8.22 11.29
N ALA A 61 21.39 -7.65 11.98
CA ALA A 61 21.66 -6.22 11.95
C ALA A 61 22.08 -5.75 10.54
N THR A 62 22.83 -6.56 9.80
CA THR A 62 23.22 -6.25 8.42
C THR A 62 22.01 -6.30 7.47
N SER A 63 21.18 -7.33 7.58
CA SER A 63 19.92 -7.46 6.84
C SER A 63 18.99 -6.27 7.13
N LEU A 64 18.88 -5.89 8.41
CA LEU A 64 18.08 -4.77 8.87
C LEU A 64 18.59 -3.44 8.31
N ALA A 65 19.91 -3.20 8.34
CA ALA A 65 20.51 -1.99 7.80
C ALA A 65 20.18 -1.81 6.30
N TRP A 66 20.31 -2.89 5.52
CA TRP A 66 19.97 -2.87 4.10
C TRP A 66 18.47 -2.62 3.86
N MET A 67 17.59 -3.26 4.64
CA MET A 67 16.16 -3.06 4.53
C MET A 67 15.76 -1.60 4.85
N VAL A 68 16.32 -1.01 5.90
CA VAL A 68 16.07 0.38 6.27
C VAL A 68 16.56 1.33 5.19
N GLU A 69 17.73 1.09 4.60
CA GLU A 69 18.23 1.88 3.47
C GLU A 69 17.26 1.85 2.27
N MET A 70 16.79 0.66 1.89
CA MET A 70 15.81 0.49 0.81
C MET A 70 14.49 1.20 1.10
N LYS A 71 13.95 1.07 2.31
CA LYS A 71 12.71 1.76 2.70
C LYS A 71 12.89 3.27 2.73
N THR A 72 14.04 3.75 3.19
CA THR A 72 14.39 5.18 3.22
C THR A 72 14.46 5.74 1.81
N GLN A 73 15.11 5.02 0.88
CA GLN A 73 15.16 5.42 -0.53
C GLN A 73 13.75 5.48 -1.14
N LEU A 74 12.90 4.49 -0.88
CA LEU A 74 11.51 4.49 -1.37
C LEU A 74 10.72 5.71 -0.88
N VAL A 75 10.93 6.13 0.38
CA VAL A 75 10.31 7.34 0.93
C VAL A 75 10.82 8.58 0.20
N TYR A 76 12.13 8.71 -0.03
CA TYR A 76 12.68 9.82 -0.80
C TYR A 76 12.12 9.88 -2.22
N ASP A 77 12.10 8.75 -2.93
CA ASP A 77 11.56 8.68 -4.29
C ASP A 77 10.07 9.10 -4.33
N ARG A 78 9.28 8.67 -3.33
CA ARG A 78 7.88 9.07 -3.20
C ARG A 78 7.73 10.57 -2.92
N MET A 79 8.58 11.14 -2.07
CA MET A 79 8.59 12.58 -1.80
C MET A 79 8.94 13.39 -3.05
N GLU A 80 9.92 12.94 -3.84
CA GLU A 80 10.30 13.55 -5.11
C GLU A 80 9.14 13.50 -6.12
N HIS A 81 8.46 12.35 -6.22
CA HIS A 81 7.30 12.18 -7.09
C HIS A 81 6.19 13.18 -6.75
N ILE A 82 5.80 13.24 -5.47
CA ILE A 82 4.76 14.15 -4.98
C ILE A 82 5.15 15.62 -5.27
N ARG A 83 6.43 15.99 -5.09
CA ARG A 83 6.89 17.36 -5.39
C ARG A 83 6.75 17.69 -6.87
N LYS A 84 7.09 16.76 -7.77
CA LYS A 84 6.95 16.94 -9.22
C LYS A 84 5.49 17.08 -9.63
N GLU A 85 4.59 16.26 -9.07
CA GLU A 85 3.14 16.36 -9.32
C GLU A 85 2.56 17.71 -8.89
N HIS A 86 2.97 18.21 -7.72
CA HIS A 86 2.56 19.54 -7.24
C HIS A 86 3.09 20.68 -8.13
N LEU A 87 4.33 20.58 -8.62
CA LEU A 87 4.90 21.58 -9.53
C LEU A 87 4.19 21.57 -10.89
N ALA A 88 3.94 20.38 -11.44
CA ALA A 88 3.20 20.23 -12.69
C ALA A 88 1.76 20.76 -12.58
N SER A 89 1.11 20.56 -11.43
CA SER A 89 -0.24 21.10 -11.17
C SER A 89 -0.26 22.62 -11.02
N ARG A 90 0.87 23.25 -10.66
CA ARG A 90 1.00 24.71 -10.51
C ARG A 90 1.30 25.44 -11.83
N GLU A 91 1.79 24.75 -12.86
CA GLU A 91 2.02 25.33 -14.18
C GLU A 91 0.76 25.40 -15.06
N VAL A 92 -0.36 24.80 -14.65
CA VAL A 92 -1.63 24.80 -15.41
C VAL A 92 -2.62 25.88 -14.96
N GLU A 93 -2.22 26.85 -14.12
CA GLU A 93 -3.06 28.04 -13.95
C GLU A 93 -3.11 28.80 -15.30
N PRO A 94 -4.29 28.96 -15.92
CA PRO A 94 -4.39 29.74 -17.13
C PRO A 94 -4.01 31.18 -16.74
N LYS A 95 -3.01 31.74 -17.42
CA LYS A 95 -2.78 33.18 -17.46
C LYS A 95 -4.05 33.84 -18.00
N MET A 96 -5.01 34.11 -17.12
CA MET A 96 -6.15 34.94 -17.45
C MET A 96 -5.62 36.34 -17.64
N HIS A 97 -5.57 36.70 -18.92
CA HIS A 97 -5.54 38.04 -19.47
C HIS A 97 -6.13 39.07 -18.50
N VAL A 98 -5.37 40.11 -18.17
CA VAL A 98 -5.86 41.30 -17.48
C VAL A 98 -6.40 42.26 -18.55
N PRO A 99 -7.70 42.56 -18.56
CA PRO A 99 -8.16 43.89 -18.92
C PRO A 99 -8.55 44.65 -17.64
N GLN A 100 -7.86 45.76 -17.39
CA GLN A 100 -8.36 46.80 -16.50
C GLN A 100 -9.77 47.19 -16.93
N THR A 101 -10.76 46.98 -16.06
CA THR A 101 -12.01 47.73 -16.09
C THR A 101 -12.46 48.01 -14.65
N VAL A 102 -12.52 49.32 -14.37
CA VAL A 102 -13.28 50.07 -13.37
C VAL A 102 -13.90 49.32 -12.18
N ALA A 103 -13.62 49.83 -10.98
CA ALA A 103 -14.31 49.50 -9.74
C ALA A 103 -15.82 49.66 -9.90
N MET A 104 -16.54 48.55 -10.05
CA MET A 104 -17.96 48.47 -9.73
C MET A 104 -18.06 47.91 -8.32
N GLU A 105 -18.58 48.71 -7.39
CA GLU A 105 -19.06 48.22 -6.10
C GLU A 105 -19.99 47.02 -6.36
N LYS A 106 -19.64 45.87 -5.78
CA LYS A 106 -20.50 44.69 -5.79
C LYS A 106 -21.85 45.10 -5.20
N THR A 107 -22.93 44.96 -5.97
CA THR A 107 -24.27 45.25 -5.48
C THR A 107 -24.57 44.37 -4.26
N PRO A 108 -25.33 44.86 -3.26
CA PRO A 108 -25.58 44.12 -2.01
C PRO A 108 -26.20 42.73 -2.23
N MET A 109 -26.87 42.53 -3.37
CA MET A 109 -27.43 41.24 -3.79
C MET A 109 -26.35 40.20 -4.14
N GLN A 110 -25.21 40.62 -4.70
CA GLN A 110 -24.09 39.71 -5.00
C GLN A 110 -23.36 39.30 -3.71
N VAL A 111 -23.18 40.23 -2.78
CA VAL A 111 -22.58 39.92 -1.47
C VAL A 111 -23.46 38.93 -0.69
N ALA A 112 -24.78 39.12 -0.72
CA ALA A 112 -25.72 38.19 -0.09
C ALA A 112 -25.72 36.79 -0.75
N MET A 113 -25.55 36.72 -2.08
CA MET A 113 -25.46 35.45 -2.81
C MET A 113 -24.14 34.71 -2.51
N GLU A 114 -23.05 35.46 -2.39
CA GLU A 114 -21.72 34.96 -2.00
C GLU A 114 -21.70 34.50 -0.52
N GLU A 115 -22.46 35.17 0.37
CA GLU A 115 -22.68 34.75 1.76
C GLU A 115 -23.50 33.45 1.87
N LEU A 116 -24.54 33.29 1.06
CA LEU A 116 -25.32 32.04 1.01
C LEU A 116 -24.46 30.87 0.53
N GLN A 117 -23.60 31.09 -0.46
CA GLN A 117 -22.65 30.08 -0.94
C GLN A 117 -21.61 29.73 0.15
N ARG A 118 -21.13 30.72 0.91
CA ARG A 118 -20.25 30.51 2.07
C ARG A 118 -20.94 29.86 3.27
N GLN A 119 -22.27 29.81 3.32
CA GLN A 119 -22.98 28.99 4.31
C GLN A 119 -23.17 27.55 3.81
N SER A 120 -23.22 27.33 2.50
CA SER A 120 -23.39 26.00 1.90
C SER A 120 -22.27 25.03 2.28
N TRP A 121 -21.00 25.47 2.27
CA TRP A 121 -19.88 24.59 2.66
C TRP A 121 -19.96 24.16 4.14
N PHE A 122 -20.56 25.00 5.00
CA PHE A 122 -20.71 24.72 6.44
C PHE A 122 -21.79 23.66 6.70
N MET A 123 -22.85 23.62 5.87
CA MET A 123 -23.88 22.56 5.91
C MET A 123 -23.36 21.21 5.38
N GLU A 124 -22.45 21.22 4.41
CA GLU A 124 -21.90 20.00 3.79
C GLU A 124 -20.97 19.24 4.75
N VAL A 125 -20.17 19.96 5.55
CA VAL A 125 -19.30 19.37 6.59
C VAL A 125 -20.13 18.78 7.74
N GLY A 126 -21.26 19.39 8.10
CA GLY A 126 -22.15 18.92 9.17
C GLY A 126 -23.05 17.74 8.79
N SER A 127 -23.25 17.47 7.49
CA SER A 127 -24.17 16.44 7.00
C SER A 127 -23.53 15.08 6.72
N THR A 128 -22.24 14.88 7.08
CA THR A 128 -21.56 13.58 6.94
C THR A 128 -21.65 12.69 8.18
N SER A 129 -22.34 13.11 9.25
CA SER A 129 -22.42 12.37 10.52
C SER A 129 -23.71 11.58 10.76
N ASP A 130 -24.53 11.35 9.75
CA ASP A 130 -25.68 10.44 9.87
C ASP A 130 -25.91 9.60 8.61
N GLN A 131 -25.01 8.64 8.35
CA GLN A 131 -25.39 7.41 7.66
C GLN A 131 -25.26 6.22 8.62
N LYS A 132 -26.30 6.16 9.46
CA LYS A 132 -26.74 5.06 10.30
C LYS A 132 -26.50 3.68 9.68
N VAL A 133 -25.72 2.89 10.41
CA VAL A 133 -25.61 1.44 10.40
C VAL A 133 -26.97 0.77 10.13
N LYS A 134 -27.08 0.01 9.03
CA LYS A 134 -28.12 -1.02 8.86
C LYS A 134 -27.49 -2.39 8.95
N PHE A 135 -27.78 -3.05 10.06
CA PHE A 135 -27.52 -4.45 10.30
C PHE A 135 -28.53 -5.29 9.51
N GLY A 136 -28.05 -6.33 8.81
CA GLY A 136 -28.87 -7.49 8.43
C GLY A 136 -29.10 -7.73 6.94
N SER A 137 -28.46 -8.80 6.47
CA SER A 137 -28.97 -9.85 5.56
C SER A 137 -28.14 -10.01 4.30
N GLY A 138 -27.60 -11.22 4.15
CA GLY A 138 -26.58 -11.58 3.16
C GLY A 138 -27.05 -11.51 1.72
N ASP A 139 -26.10 -11.19 0.86
CA ASP A 139 -25.78 -11.96 -0.34
C ASP A 139 -24.36 -11.57 -0.78
N GLU A 140 -23.61 -12.50 -1.36
CA GLU A 140 -22.25 -12.32 -1.85
C GLU A 140 -22.14 -11.19 -2.87
N ALA A 141 -21.33 -10.17 -2.58
CA ALA A 141 -20.75 -9.30 -3.61
C ALA A 141 -19.42 -8.71 -3.10
N LEU A 142 -18.31 -9.27 -3.59
CA LEU A 142 -16.97 -8.73 -3.39
C LEU A 142 -16.91 -7.29 -3.93
N PRO A 143 -16.44 -6.29 -3.16
CA PRO A 143 -16.22 -4.97 -3.70
C PRO A 143 -15.02 -4.99 -4.67
N PRO A 144 -15.04 -4.16 -5.72
CA PRO A 144 -13.96 -4.11 -6.69
C PRO A 144 -12.70 -3.62 -5.98
N TYR A 145 -11.60 -4.38 -6.15
CA TYR A 145 -10.27 -4.08 -5.63
C TYR A 145 -9.85 -2.66 -6.03
N SER A 146 -10.13 -1.70 -5.15
CA SER A 146 -9.67 -0.32 -5.28
C SER A 146 -8.19 -0.31 -4.95
N ALA A 147 -7.38 -0.22 -6.01
CA ALA A 147 -5.93 -0.28 -6.03
C ALA A 147 -5.27 0.96 -5.39
N HIS A 148 -5.50 1.20 -4.11
CA HIS A 148 -4.67 2.06 -3.26
C HIS A 148 -4.66 1.53 -1.83
N CYS A 149 -4.29 0.26 -1.66
CA CYS A 149 -4.01 -0.27 -0.33
C CYS A 149 -2.59 0.15 0.06
N SER A 150 -2.48 1.29 0.75
CA SER A 150 -1.29 1.59 1.55
C SER A 150 -1.15 0.47 2.58
N PRO A 151 -0.04 -0.29 2.63
CA PRO A 151 0.13 -1.42 3.56
C PRO A 151 -0.05 -1.05 5.03
N TRP A 152 0.02 0.24 5.34
CA TRP A 152 -0.13 0.85 6.66
C TRP A 152 -1.57 0.91 7.19
N LEU A 153 -2.58 0.66 6.37
CA LEU A 153 -4.00 0.80 6.74
C LEU A 153 -4.80 -0.49 6.58
N ASP A 154 -4.13 -1.64 6.50
CA ASP A 154 -4.82 -2.94 6.44
C ASP A 154 -5.47 -3.28 7.80
N PRO A 155 -6.81 -3.44 7.86
CA PRO A 155 -7.52 -3.85 9.08
C PRO A 155 -7.16 -5.26 9.57
N TYR A 156 -6.47 -6.07 8.74
CA TYR A 156 -6.04 -7.43 9.06
C TYR A 156 -4.58 -7.52 9.52
N PHE A 157 -3.90 -6.38 9.74
CA PHE A 157 -2.57 -6.39 10.33
C PHE A 157 -2.66 -6.80 11.81
N PRO A 158 -1.90 -7.81 12.27
CA PRO A 158 -2.00 -8.27 13.65
C PRO A 158 -1.44 -7.22 14.59
N LEU A 159 -2.35 -6.57 15.33
CA LEU A 159 -2.03 -5.81 16.53
C LEU A 159 -1.75 -6.83 17.64
N ASN A 160 -0.46 -7.02 17.97
CA ASN A 160 -0.07 -7.53 19.29
C ASN A 160 0.04 -6.35 20.25
#